data_AF-A0A318JC56-F1
#
_entry.id   AF-A0A318JC56-F1
#
_cell.length_a   1.000
_cell.length_b   1.000
_cell.length_c   1.000
_cell.angle_alpha   90.00
_cell.angle_beta   90.00
_cell.angle_gamma   90.00
#
_symmetry.space_group_name_H-M   'P 1'
#
loop_
_entity.id
_entity.type
_entity.pdbx_description
1 polymer ?
#
loop_
_entity_poly.entity_id
_entity_poly.type
_entity_poly.pdbx_seq_one_letter_code
_entity_poly.pdbx_strand_id
1 'polypeptide(L)' 'MFHFKRNLPHWERALRIISGLLLFWLAYSGQVGGMLNWAIIASAVTMLMTAFIGFCPACAMVGRKYLDN' A
#
# COMPACT_ATOMS: atom_id res chain seq x y z
N MET A 1 18.33 -4.26 -15.27
CA MET A 1 17.47 -3.35 -14.47
C MET A 1 16.02 -3.74 -14.73
N PHE A 2 15.29 -4.24 -13.73
CA PHE A 2 13.84 -4.41 -13.85
C PHE A 2 13.19 -3.02 -13.90
N HIS A 3 12.84 -2.55 -15.11
CA HIS A 3 12.20 -1.25 -15.31
C HIS A 3 10.68 -1.43 -15.18
N PHE A 4 10.17 -1.44 -13.95
CA PHE A 4 8.73 -1.40 -13.71
C PHE A 4 8.22 0.00 -13.96
N LYS A 5 7.20 0.15 -14.81
CA LYS A 5 6.50 1.43 -14.99
C LYS A 5 5.86 1.83 -13.66
N ARG A 6 6.44 2.82 -12.97
CA ARG A 6 5.96 3.31 -11.69
C ARG A 6 4.83 4.31 -11.91
N ASN A 7 3.79 4.21 -11.09
CA ASN A 7 2.63 5.11 -11.12
C ASN A 7 2.53 5.94 -9.82
N LEU A 8 3.29 5.57 -8.80
CA LEU A 8 3.27 6.20 -7.48
C LEU A 8 4.47 7.13 -7.30
N PRO A 9 4.25 8.44 -7.06
CA PRO A 9 5.32 9.36 -6.67
C PRO A 9 5.81 9.06 -5.26
N HIS A 10 7.01 9.54 -4.93
CA HIS A 10 7.67 9.26 -3.66
C HIS A 10 6.82 9.62 -2.43
N TRP A 11 6.06 10.72 -2.47
CA TRP A 11 5.22 11.15 -1.35
C TRP A 11 4.05 10.18 -1.08
N GLU A 12 3.40 9.63 -2.12
CA GLU A 12 2.35 8.61 -1.93
C GLU A 12 2.90 7.28 -1.44
N ARG A 13 4.13 6.94 -1.83
CA ARG A 13 4.82 5.77 -1.30
C ARG A 13 5.08 5.94 0.20
N ALA A 14 5.55 7.12 0.62
CA ALA A 14 5.75 7.43 2.04
C ALA A 14 4.45 7.33 2.83
N LEU A 15 3.35 7.93 2.35
CA LEU A 15 2.04 7.84 3.01
C LEU A 15 1.57 6.39 3.13
N ARG A 16 1.70 5.57 2.07
CA ARG A 16 1.33 4.15 2.13
C ARG A 16 2.15 3.36 3.13
N ILE A 17 3.44 3.66 3.27
CA ILE A 17 4.29 3.03 4.29
C ILE A 17 3.77 3.38 5.68
N ILE A 18 3.51 4.66 5.95
CA ILE A 18 3.00 5.12 7.26
C ILE A 18 1.65 4.46 7.55
N SER A 19 0.70 4.54 6.62
CA SER A 19 -0.63 3.94 6.79
C SER A 19 -0.57 2.41 6.95
N GLY A 20 0.27 1.73 6.17
CA GLY A 20 0.47 0.28 6.27
C GLY A 20 1.05 -0.13 7.64
N LEU A 21 2.01 0.62 8.16
CA LEU A 21 2.58 0.39 9.49
C LEU A 21 1.58 0.65 10.62
N LEU A 22 0.74 1.69 10.51
CA LEU A 22 -0.32 1.97 11.48
C LEU A 22 -1.38 0.86 11.50
N LEU A 23 -1.80 0.37 10.33
CA LEU A 23 -2.74 -0.74 10.22
C LEU A 23 -2.12 -2.04 10.77
N PHE A 24 -0.84 -2.28 10.49
CA PHE A 24 -0.12 -3.41 11.06
C PHE A 24 -0.09 -3.32 12.59
N TRP A 25 0.30 -2.17 13.15
CA TRP A 25 0.28 -1.97 14.60
C TRP A 25 -1.12 -2.19 15.19
N LEU A 26 -2.18 -1.67 14.55
CA LEU A 26 -3.56 -1.87 14.98
C LEU A 26 -3.98 -3.35 14.98
N ALA A 27 -3.55 -4.12 13.98
CA ALA A 27 -3.87 -5.54 13.89
C ALA A 27 -3.22 -6.38 15.00
N TYR A 28 -2.07 -5.93 15.54
CA TYR A 28 -1.31 -6.61 16.59
C TYR A 28 -1.46 -5.96 17.97
N SER A 29 -2.17 -4.84 18.10
CA SER A 29 -2.40 -4.16 19.38
C SER A 29 -3.39 -4.89 20.30
N GLY A 30 -4.06 -5.94 19.79
CA GLY A 30 -5.09 -6.69 20.50
C GLY A 30 -6.46 -5.99 20.54
N GLN A 31 -6.60 -4.80 19.93
CA GLN A 31 -7.85 -4.03 19.92
C GLN A 31 -8.88 -4.54 18.90
N VAL A 32 -8.44 -5.26 17.87
CA VAL A 32 -9.29 -5.77 16.78
C VAL A 32 -9.14 -7.28 16.66
N GLY A 33 -10.28 -7.99 16.52
CA GLY A 33 -10.32 -9.45 16.41
C GLY A 33 -11.23 -9.95 15.28
N GLY A 34 -11.24 -11.27 15.11
CA GLY A 34 -12.11 -11.95 14.14
C GLY A 34 -11.84 -11.58 12.69
N MET A 35 -12.88 -11.63 11.85
CA MET A 35 -12.80 -11.37 10.40
C MET A 35 -12.27 -9.97 10.07
N LEU A 36 -12.59 -8.98 10.91
CA LEU A 36 -12.14 -7.61 10.72
C LEU A 36 -10.61 -7.49 10.82
N ASN A 37 -9.98 -8.23 11.76
CA ASN A 37 -8.53 -8.20 11.90
C ASN A 37 -7.81 -8.72 10.64
N TRP A 38 -8.34 -9.78 10.03
CA TRP A 38 -7.81 -10.30 8.77
C TRP A 38 -7.91 -9.30 7.62
N ALA A 39 -9.02 -8.56 7.53
CA ALA A 39 -9.17 -7.50 6.53
C ALA A 39 -8.16 -6.34 6.74
N ILE A 40 -7.88 -5.98 8.00
CA ILE A 40 -6.87 -4.98 8.34
C ILE A 40 -5.47 -5.47 7.94
N ILE A 41 -5.12 -6.72 8.26
CA ILE A 41 -3.84 -7.33 7.88
C ILE A 41 -3.69 -7.33 6.35
N ALA A 42 -4.70 -7.77 5.61
CA ALA A 42 -4.68 -7.77 4.15
C ALA A 42 -4.49 -6.35 3.58
N SER A 43 -5.13 -5.35 4.18
CA SER A 43 -4.99 -3.94 3.79
C SER A 43 -3.58 -3.40 4.07
N ALA A 44 -3.02 -3.71 5.24
CA ALA A 44 -1.66 -3.32 5.61
C ALA A 44 -0.62 -3.90 4.64
N VAL A 45 -0.70 -5.20 4.37
CA VAL A 45 0.19 -5.89 3.42
C VAL A 45 0.08 -5.28 2.02
N THR A 46 -1.13 -5.02 1.55
CA THR A 46 -1.37 -4.42 0.22
C THR A 46 -0.76 -3.02 0.12
N MET A 47 -0.92 -2.18 1.15
CA MET A 47 -0.32 -0.85 1.17
C MET A 47 1.21 -0.91 1.14
N LEU A 48 1.82 -1.76 1.97
CA LEU A 48 3.28 -1.91 2.02
C LEU A 48 3.85 -2.47 0.70
N MET A 49 3.19 -3.48 0.13
CA MET A 49 3.59 -4.06 -1.16
C MET A 49 3.51 -3.05 -2.30
N THR A 50 2.42 -2.30 -2.40
CA THR A 50 2.27 -1.29 -3.46
C THR A 50 3.24 -0.12 -3.28
N ALA A 51 3.58 0.25 -2.05
CA ALA A 51 4.65 1.21 -1.77
C ALA A 51 6.02 0.67 -2.17
N PHE A 52 6.33 -0.59 -1.85
CA PHE A 52 7.60 -1.23 -2.19
C PHE A 52 7.81 -1.35 -3.71
N ILE A 53 6.80 -1.83 -4.44
CA ILE A 53 6.84 -1.96 -5.90
C ILE A 53 6.82 -0.58 -6.58
N GLY A 54 6.06 0.37 -6.03
CA GLY A 54 5.83 1.68 -6.65
C GLY A 54 4.76 1.66 -7.75
N PHE A 55 3.91 0.63 -7.74
CA PHE A 55 2.77 0.48 -8.62
C PHE A 55 1.49 0.19 -7.83
N CYS A 56 0.41 0.86 -8.23
CA CYS A 56 -0.91 0.75 -7.62
C CYS A 56 -1.92 0.35 -8.70
N PRO A 57 -2.45 -0.89 -8.70
CA PRO A 57 -3.41 -1.34 -9.71
C PRO A 57 -4.71 -0.55 -9.66
N ALA A 58 -5.23 -0.25 -8.46
CA ALA A 58 -6.43 0.58 -8.30
C ALA A 58 -6.26 1.97 -8.94
N CYS A 59 -5.11 2.60 -8.75
CA CYS A 59 -4.80 3.91 -9.30
C CYS A 59 -4.68 3.86 -10.83
N ALA A 60 -4.10 2.77 -11.36
CA ALA A 60 -4.03 2.53 -12.80
C ALA A 60 -5.41 2.31 -13.43
N MET A 61 -6.31 1.57 -12.75
CA MET A 61 -7.71 1.38 -13.19
C MET A 61 -8.50 2.70 -13.24
N VAL A 62 -8.16 3.67 -12.38
CA VAL A 62 -8.74 5.02 -12.38
C VAL A 62 -8.09 5.93 -13.46
N GLY A 63 -7.20 5.40 -14.30
CA GLY A 63 -6.60 6.11 -15.43
C GLY A 63 -5.34 6.90 -15.08
N ARG A 64 -4.74 6.64 -13.92
CA ARG A 64 -3.51 7.33 -13.52
C ARG A 64 -2.33 6.91 -14.40
N LYS A 65 -1.68 7.90 -15.03
CA LYS A 65 -0.54 7.73 -15.93
C LYS A 65 0.75 7.43 -15.15
N TYR A 66 1.62 6.66 -15.77
CA TYR A 66 2.96 6.40 -15.25
C TYR A 66 3.75 7.71 -15.10
N LEU A 67 4.67 7.70 -14.15
CA LEU A 67 5.63 8.79 -14.00
C LEU A 67 6.67 8.68 -15.10
N ASP A 68 6.81 9.73 -15.90
CA ASP A 68 7.97 9.93 -16.76
C ASP A 68 9.12 10.40 -15.86
N ASN A 69 9.94 9.44 -15.41
CA ASN A 69 11.17 9.69 -14.67
C ASN A 69 12.37 9.46 -15.58
#